data_AF-A0A7S0G1J2-F1
#
_entry.id   AF-A0A7S0G1J2-F1
#
_cell.length_a   1.000
_cell.length_b   1.000
_cell.length_c   1.000
_cell.angle_alpha   90.00
_cell.angle_beta   90.00
_cell.angle_gamma   90.00
#
_symmetry.space_group_name_H-M   'P 1'
#
loop_
_entity.id
_entity.type
_entity.pdbx_description
1 polymer ?
#
loop_
_entity_poly.entity_id
_entity_poly.type
_entity_poly.pdbx_seq_one_letter_code
_entity_poly.pdbx_strand_id
1 'polypeptide(L)'
;MPKLSMKAIFHPERRKLFITAFNELIAFAVGLLGLSYAGSGLYQIVHSGSTVSTAILTTICLKKRLTIMQWMFVATITIGLVIAAEQPDVPRDSYATVINGVIFTLTSCLFYSLNYVVVEYFLSSSSGESTSFPPPTGPELSLYTHGTCLVVFCIYIGIHTVPNWTQLVTKSIEVHHGNAFRILGLYFGIFASSFLHAIAYYDVIASLGAVHIGIMGAVRSVSVFAASAMFFCELQVSILFTSGSLQSP
;
A
#
# COMPACT_ATOMS: atom_id res chain seq x y z
N MET A 1 -3.06 -16.99 -26.54
CA MET A 1 -3.30 -17.26 -25.10
C MET A 1 -2.34 -18.35 -24.66
N PRO A 2 -1.36 -18.07 -23.78
CA PRO A 2 -0.49 -19.12 -23.27
C PRO A 2 -1.32 -20.04 -22.37
N LYS A 3 -1.26 -21.35 -22.60
CA LYS A 3 -1.90 -22.34 -21.74
C LYS A 3 -1.13 -22.37 -20.42
N LEU A 4 -1.70 -21.76 -19.38
CA LEU A 4 -1.20 -21.81 -18.01
C LEU A 4 -1.31 -23.27 -17.52
N SER A 5 -0.22 -24.04 -17.67
CA SER A 5 -0.22 -25.45 -17.26
C SER A 5 -0.24 -25.53 -15.73
N MET A 6 -1.27 -26.19 -15.19
CA MET A 6 -1.48 -26.37 -13.74
C MET A 6 -0.28 -27.03 -13.03
N LYS A 7 0.58 -27.75 -13.77
CA LYS A 7 1.84 -28.34 -13.28
C LYS A 7 2.95 -27.31 -13.07
N ALA A 8 2.93 -26.18 -13.79
CA ALA A 8 3.88 -25.09 -13.57
C ALA A 8 3.64 -24.40 -12.21
N ILE A 9 2.40 -24.45 -11.72
CA ILE A 9 1.94 -23.78 -10.48
C ILE A 9 2.71 -24.23 -9.22
N PHE A 10 3.13 -25.51 -9.16
CA PHE A 10 3.67 -26.13 -7.95
C PHE A 10 5.20 -26.41 -7.98
N HIS A 11 5.97 -25.71 -8.82
CA HIS A 11 7.42 -25.96 -8.91
C HIS A 11 8.19 -25.48 -7.65
N PRO A 12 9.21 -26.21 -7.15
CA PRO A 12 9.96 -25.87 -5.92
C PRO A 12 10.67 -24.51 -5.93
N GLU A 13 11.04 -23.98 -7.10
CA GLU A 13 11.54 -22.59 -7.26
C GLU A 13 10.50 -21.53 -6.85
N ARG A 14 9.21 -21.90 -6.78
CA ARG A 14 8.11 -21.02 -6.36
C ARG A 14 7.95 -20.92 -4.85
N ARG A 15 8.75 -21.64 -4.05
CA ARG A 15 8.81 -21.45 -2.59
C ARG A 15 9.19 -20.01 -2.23
N LYS A 16 10.01 -19.37 -3.06
CA LYS A 16 10.37 -17.95 -2.90
C LYS A 16 9.17 -17.01 -3.09
N LEU A 17 8.19 -17.40 -3.93
CA LEU A 17 6.96 -16.63 -4.16
C LEU A 17 6.02 -16.68 -2.94
N PHE A 18 5.99 -17.80 -2.22
CA PHE A 18 5.24 -17.88 -0.96
C PHE A 18 5.80 -16.94 0.11
N ILE A 19 7.12 -16.76 0.15
CA ILE A 19 7.77 -15.80 1.07
C ILE A 19 7.33 -14.37 0.71
N THR A 20 7.31 -14.02 -0.58
CA THR A 20 6.80 -12.72 -1.06
C THR A 20 5.33 -12.50 -0.68
N ALA A 21 4.47 -13.51 -0.89
CA ALA A 21 3.06 -13.43 -0.52
C ALA A 21 2.85 -13.28 1.00
N PHE A 22 3.63 -14.00 1.81
CA PHE A 22 3.57 -13.89 3.26
C PHE A 22 4.07 -12.53 3.75
N ASN A 23 5.14 -12.02 3.15
CA ASN A 23 5.65 -10.67 3.41
C ASN A 23 4.59 -9.60 3.08
N GLU A 24 3.85 -9.78 1.99
CA GLU A 24 2.74 -8.89 1.61
C GLU A 24 1.60 -8.93 2.61
N LEU A 25 1.26 -10.13 3.09
CA LEU A 25 0.23 -10.31 4.11
C LEU A 25 0.61 -9.59 5.43
N ILE A 26 1.87 -9.70 5.85
CA ILE A 26 2.39 -8.99 7.02
C ILE A 26 2.33 -7.48 6.78
N ALA A 27 2.82 -7.01 5.63
CA ALA A 27 2.81 -5.60 5.26
C ALA A 27 1.39 -5.02 5.35
N PHE A 28 0.41 -5.74 4.80
CA PHE A 28 -0.99 -5.35 4.83
C PHE A 28 -1.58 -5.36 6.24
N ALA A 29 -1.38 -6.44 7.02
CA ALA A 29 -1.92 -6.53 8.38
C ALA A 29 -1.35 -5.44 9.31
N VAL A 30 -0.04 -5.22 9.26
CA VAL A 30 0.62 -4.15 10.02
C VAL A 30 0.16 -2.77 9.52
N GLY A 31 -0.06 -2.63 8.21
CA GLY A 31 -0.62 -1.42 7.61
C GLY A 31 -2.03 -1.10 8.12
N LEU A 32 -2.89 -2.11 8.29
CA LEU A 32 -4.22 -1.95 8.86
C LEU A 32 -4.16 -1.49 10.33
N LEU A 33 -3.23 -2.00 11.12
CA LEU A 33 -3.00 -1.52 12.49
C LEU A 33 -2.52 -0.07 12.49
N GLY A 34 -1.60 0.28 11.60
CA GLY A 34 -1.16 1.65 11.39
C GLY A 34 -2.33 2.57 11.07
N LEU A 35 -3.19 2.17 10.13
CA LEU A 35 -4.40 2.89 9.75
C LEU A 35 -5.39 3.03 10.92
N SER A 36 -5.59 1.99 11.73
CA SER A 36 -6.54 2.05 12.85
C SER A 36 -6.08 2.97 13.98
N TYR A 37 -4.77 3.07 14.22
CA TYR A 37 -4.21 3.87 15.31
C TYR A 37 -3.88 5.32 14.90
N ALA A 38 -3.37 5.52 13.67
CA ALA A 38 -2.99 6.84 13.16
C ALA A 38 -4.15 7.58 12.47
N GLY A 39 -5.18 6.86 12.01
CA GLY A 39 -6.21 7.40 11.14
C GLY A 39 -5.76 7.53 9.68
N SER A 40 -6.72 7.72 8.77
CA SER A 40 -6.49 7.65 7.32
C SER A 40 -5.58 8.74 6.77
N GLY A 41 -5.69 9.98 7.26
CA GLY A 41 -4.85 11.10 6.83
C GLY A 41 -3.37 10.87 7.18
N LEU A 42 -3.08 10.67 8.46
CA LEU A 42 -1.70 10.45 8.91
C LEU A 42 -1.11 9.16 8.34
N TYR A 43 -1.90 8.08 8.22
CA TYR A 43 -1.48 6.87 7.54
C TYR A 43 -1.04 7.14 6.09
N GLN A 44 -1.82 7.88 5.29
CA GLN A 44 -1.46 8.18 3.89
C GLN A 44 -0.17 9.00 3.77
N ILE A 45 0.03 9.95 4.69
CA ILE A 45 1.23 10.78 4.80
C ILE A 45 2.44 9.87 5.10
N VAL A 46 2.40 9.13 6.20
CA VAL A 46 3.52 8.25 6.62
C VAL A 46 3.77 7.14 5.59
N HIS A 47 2.71 6.59 5.00
CA HIS A 47 2.79 5.54 3.99
C HIS A 47 3.50 5.99 2.70
N SER A 48 3.43 7.29 2.36
CA SER A 48 4.20 7.85 1.22
C SER A 48 5.72 7.77 1.44
N GLY A 49 6.17 7.65 2.69
CA GLY A 49 7.56 7.41 3.08
C GLY A 49 8.14 6.08 2.60
N SER A 50 7.30 5.11 2.19
CA SER A 50 7.74 3.89 1.51
C SER A 50 8.60 4.16 0.27
N THR A 51 8.47 5.32 -0.36
CA THR A 51 9.34 5.74 -1.48
C THR A 51 10.81 5.81 -1.07
N VAL A 52 11.09 6.36 0.12
CA VAL A 52 12.45 6.51 0.66
C VAL A 52 13.04 5.14 0.95
N SER A 53 12.27 4.29 1.64
CA SER A 53 12.65 2.91 1.95
C SER A 53 12.92 2.09 0.68
N THR A 54 12.09 2.25 -0.35
CA THR A 54 12.26 1.57 -1.65
C THR A 54 13.51 2.04 -2.37
N ALA A 55 13.81 3.35 -2.37
CA ALA A 55 15.02 3.91 -2.99
C ALA A 55 16.30 3.39 -2.33
N ILE A 56 16.32 3.35 -0.98
CA ILE A 56 17.44 2.82 -0.21
C ILE A 56 17.62 1.32 -0.49
N LEU A 57 16.57 0.52 -0.38
CA LEU A 57 16.63 -0.92 -0.61
C LEU A 57 16.99 -1.27 -2.06
N THR A 58 16.52 -0.52 -3.05
CA THR A 58 16.90 -0.74 -4.45
C THR A 58 18.40 -0.47 -4.67
N THR A 59 18.93 0.57 -4.05
CA THR A 59 20.36 0.91 -4.15
C THR A 59 21.23 -0.16 -3.48
N ILE A 60 20.80 -0.69 -2.33
CA ILE A 60 21.54 -1.71 -1.58
C ILE A 60 21.41 -3.10 -2.23
N CYS A 61 20.18 -3.54 -2.53
CA CYS A 61 19.88 -4.90 -2.97
C CYS A 61 20.10 -5.11 -4.48
N LEU A 62 19.66 -4.17 -5.32
CA LEU A 62 19.80 -4.29 -6.79
C LEU A 62 21.07 -3.58 -7.30
N LYS A 63 21.83 -2.90 -6.43
CA LYS A 63 23.05 -2.14 -6.78
C LYS A 63 22.82 -1.11 -7.89
N LYS A 64 21.57 -0.66 -8.09
CA LYS A 64 21.25 0.37 -9.09
C LYS A 64 21.75 1.72 -8.60
N ARG A 65 22.33 2.50 -9.53
CA ARG A 65 22.73 3.89 -9.25
C ARG A 65 21.54 4.80 -9.52
N LEU A 66 21.03 5.42 -8.45
CA LEU A 66 20.02 6.46 -8.57
C LEU A 66 20.65 7.76 -9.08
N THR A 67 19.93 8.46 -9.95
CA THR A 67 20.38 9.77 -10.46
C THR A 67 20.24 10.84 -9.38
N ILE A 68 21.00 11.94 -9.52
CA ILE A 68 20.92 13.08 -8.60
C ILE A 68 19.49 13.64 -8.55
N MET A 69 18.78 13.66 -9.69
CA MET A 69 17.38 14.08 -9.74
C MET A 69 16.46 13.19 -8.90
N GLN A 70 16.66 11.86 -8.92
CA GLN A 70 15.87 10.93 -8.10
C GLN A 70 16.13 11.17 -6.60
N TRP A 71 17.37 11.45 -6.21
CA TRP A 71 17.69 11.83 -4.83
C TRP A 71 17.07 13.15 -4.40
N MET A 72 17.01 14.14 -5.30
CA MET A 72 16.30 15.40 -5.03
C MET A 72 14.81 15.15 -4.77
N PHE A 73 14.14 14.29 -5.57
CA PHE A 73 12.75 13.92 -5.31
C PHE A 73 12.56 13.21 -3.97
N VAL A 74 13.45 12.29 -3.60
CA VAL A 74 13.42 11.61 -2.30
C VAL A 74 13.55 12.63 -1.16
N ALA A 75 14.45 13.61 -1.30
CA ALA A 75 14.61 14.69 -0.32
C ALA A 75 13.35 15.56 -0.21
N THR A 76 12.75 15.95 -1.34
CA THR A 76 11.51 16.73 -1.37
C THR A 76 10.34 15.98 -0.70
N ILE A 77 10.17 14.69 -0.97
CA ILE A 77 9.14 13.85 -0.32
C ILE A 77 9.37 13.80 1.19
N THR A 78 10.62 13.67 1.62
CA THR A 78 10.98 13.63 3.05
C THR A 78 10.65 14.95 3.74
N ILE A 79 10.95 16.10 3.11
CA ILE A 79 10.60 17.43 3.66
C ILE A 79 9.09 17.61 3.74
N GLY A 80 8.36 17.26 2.67
CA GLY A 80 6.90 17.34 2.64
C GLY A 80 6.26 16.47 3.74
N LEU A 81 6.83 15.29 4.00
CA LEU A 81 6.41 14.39 5.07
C LEU A 81 6.60 15.01 6.47
N VAL A 82 7.74 15.66 6.71
CA VAL A 82 8.00 16.34 8.00
C VAL A 82 7.01 17.47 8.24
N ILE A 83 6.72 18.28 7.22
CA ILE A 83 5.74 19.37 7.31
C ILE A 83 4.33 18.82 7.55
N ALA A 84 3.93 17.77 6.81
CA ALA A 84 2.60 17.17 6.94
C ALA A 84 2.39 16.43 8.27
N ALA A 85 3.48 16.04 8.96
CA ALA A 85 3.42 15.39 10.27
C ALA A 85 3.11 16.36 11.42
N GLU A 86 3.18 17.67 11.23
CA GLU A 86 2.76 18.65 12.23
C GLU A 86 1.22 18.66 12.32
N GLN A 87 0.69 18.07 13.40
CA GLN A 87 -0.76 17.99 13.66
C GLN A 87 -1.11 18.91 14.85
N PRO A 88 -1.77 20.06 14.61
CA PRO A 88 -1.96 21.08 15.65
C PRO A 88 -2.94 20.69 16.77
N ASP A 89 -3.82 19.69 16.56
CA ASP A 89 -4.97 19.45 17.46
C ASP A 89 -5.03 18.03 18.08
N VAL A 90 -3.91 17.33 18.24
CA VAL A 90 -3.92 15.99 18.86
C VAL A 90 -3.99 16.10 20.40
N PRO A 91 -5.03 15.56 21.06
CA PRO A 91 -5.11 15.55 22.52
C PRO A 91 -3.92 14.82 23.15
N ARG A 92 -3.42 15.33 24.29
CA ARG A 92 -2.19 14.82 24.90
C ARG A 92 -2.22 13.34 25.26
N ASP A 93 -3.39 12.84 25.62
CA ASP A 93 -3.59 11.44 25.99
C ASP A 93 -3.58 10.48 24.78
N SER A 94 -3.72 11.01 23.56
CA SER A 94 -3.71 10.22 22.32
C SER A 94 -2.34 10.14 21.64
N TYR A 95 -1.33 10.89 22.10
CA TYR A 95 0.00 10.89 21.45
C TYR A 95 0.63 9.50 21.39
N ALA A 96 0.54 8.70 22.46
CA ALA A 96 1.11 7.35 22.47
C ALA A 96 0.45 6.44 21.42
N THR A 97 -0.87 6.55 21.26
CA THR A 97 -1.64 5.82 20.26
C THR A 97 -1.25 6.22 18.84
N VAL A 98 -1.12 7.53 18.59
CA VAL A 98 -0.70 8.08 17.30
C VAL A 98 0.73 7.64 16.96
N ILE A 99 1.67 7.72 17.91
CA ILE A 99 3.05 7.27 17.74
C ILE A 99 3.10 5.78 17.38
N ASN A 100 2.33 4.94 18.07
CA ASN A 100 2.23 3.51 17.73
C ASN A 100 1.70 3.31 16.31
N GLY A 101 0.68 4.07 15.90
CA GLY A 101 0.17 4.05 14.53
C GLY A 101 1.24 4.44 13.49
N VAL A 102 2.05 5.45 13.77
CA VAL A 102 3.18 5.86 12.91
C VAL A 102 4.22 4.74 12.82
N ILE A 103 4.60 4.12 13.95
CA ILE A 103 5.58 3.01 13.98
C ILE A 103 5.09 1.82 13.17
N PHE A 104 3.83 1.42 13.34
CA PHE A 104 3.24 0.33 12.53
C PHE A 104 3.23 0.70 11.05
N THR A 105 2.86 1.94 10.71
CA THR A 105 2.85 2.39 9.31
C THR A 105 4.24 2.37 8.70
N LEU A 106 5.27 2.85 9.41
CA LEU A 106 6.66 2.79 8.95
C LEU A 106 7.14 1.34 8.76
N THR A 107 6.76 0.45 9.68
CA THR A 107 7.08 -0.98 9.58
C THR A 107 6.42 -1.61 8.36
N SER A 108 5.13 -1.32 8.13
CA SER A 108 4.40 -1.73 6.93
C SER A 108 5.07 -1.22 5.65
N CYS A 109 5.53 0.04 5.63
CA CYS A 109 6.26 0.62 4.51
C CYS A 109 7.53 -0.18 4.17
N LEU A 110 8.32 -0.55 5.18
CA LEU A 110 9.53 -1.34 4.97
C LEU A 110 9.22 -2.70 4.32
N PHE A 111 8.17 -3.38 4.79
CA PHE A 111 7.76 -4.67 4.21
C PHE A 111 7.26 -4.53 2.77
N TYR A 112 6.43 -3.51 2.47
CA TYR A 112 6.01 -3.23 1.09
C TYR A 112 7.20 -2.91 0.19
N SER A 113 8.10 -2.02 0.62
CA SER A 113 9.32 -1.67 -0.13
C SER A 113 10.21 -2.88 -0.39
N LEU A 114 10.34 -3.78 0.59
CA LEU A 114 11.07 -5.04 0.41
C LEU A 114 10.40 -5.91 -0.65
N ASN A 115 9.07 -6.03 -0.63
CA ASN A 115 8.35 -6.76 -1.67
C ASN A 115 8.56 -6.15 -3.06
N TYR A 116 8.58 -4.82 -3.17
CA TYR A 116 8.80 -4.15 -4.46
C TYR A 116 10.18 -4.54 -5.03
N VAL A 117 11.21 -4.47 -4.20
CA VAL A 117 12.59 -4.83 -4.56
C VAL A 117 12.72 -6.32 -4.89
N VAL A 118 12.08 -7.20 -4.13
CA VAL A 118 12.09 -8.65 -4.35
C VAL A 118 11.37 -9.03 -5.65
N VAL A 119 10.21 -8.43 -5.92
CA VAL A 119 9.46 -8.64 -7.17
C VAL A 119 10.28 -8.16 -8.37
N GLU A 120 10.88 -6.97 -8.29
CA GLU A 120 11.74 -6.45 -9.36
C GLU A 120 12.96 -7.35 -9.59
N TYR A 121 13.56 -7.87 -8.52
CA TYR A 121 14.68 -8.81 -8.62
C TYR A 121 14.27 -10.11 -9.33
N PHE A 122 13.08 -10.66 -9.05
CA PHE A 122 12.58 -11.85 -9.75
C PHE A 122 12.33 -11.60 -11.23
N LEU A 123 11.68 -10.47 -11.56
CA LEU A 123 11.41 -10.10 -12.96
C LEU A 123 12.71 -9.82 -13.73
N SER A 124 13.70 -9.21 -13.07
CA SER A 124 15.01 -8.91 -13.68
C SER A 124 15.86 -10.17 -13.86
N SER A 125 15.94 -11.04 -12.86
CA SER A 125 16.77 -12.27 -12.91
C SER A 125 16.25 -13.24 -13.98
N SER A 126 14.94 -13.26 -14.20
CA SER A 126 14.35 -14.16 -15.19
C SER A 126 14.61 -13.75 -16.65
N SER A 127 15.08 -12.54 -16.90
CA SER A 127 15.43 -12.07 -18.25
C SER A 127 16.82 -12.50 -18.72
N GLY A 128 17.71 -12.94 -17.82
CA GLY A 128 19.12 -13.24 -18.12
C GLY A 128 19.53 -14.72 -18.01
N GLU A 129 18.68 -15.58 -17.44
CA GLU A 129 19.03 -16.99 -17.17
C GLU A 129 18.35 -17.92 -18.18
N SER A 130 19.15 -18.65 -18.98
CA SER A 130 18.69 -19.71 -19.89
C SER A 130 18.20 -20.93 -19.11
N THR A 131 17.12 -20.75 -18.35
CA THR A 131 16.40 -21.83 -17.68
C THR A 131 15.39 -22.45 -18.64
N SER A 132 15.16 -23.76 -18.49
CA SER A 132 14.28 -24.57 -19.36
C SER A 132 12.78 -24.23 -19.26
N PHE A 133 12.42 -23.19 -18.51
CA PHE A 133 11.05 -22.75 -18.27
C PHE A 133 10.89 -21.27 -18.63
N PRO A 134 9.73 -20.85 -19.17
CA PRO A 134 9.51 -19.46 -19.51
C PRO A 134 9.58 -18.58 -18.25
N PRO A 135 10.19 -17.39 -18.35
CA PRO A 135 10.26 -16.45 -17.25
C PRO A 135 8.86 -16.10 -16.74
N PRO A 136 8.61 -16.02 -15.41
CA PRO A 136 7.30 -15.70 -14.90
C PRO A 136 6.92 -14.29 -15.35
N THR A 137 5.79 -14.19 -16.04
CA THR A 137 5.27 -12.92 -16.54
C THR A 137 4.72 -12.11 -15.36
N GLY A 138 4.81 -10.77 -15.40
CA GLY A 138 4.25 -9.90 -14.35
C GLY A 138 2.81 -10.27 -13.90
N PRO A 139 1.88 -10.57 -14.83
CA PRO A 139 0.53 -11.04 -14.50
C PRO A 139 0.48 -12.39 -13.76
N GLU A 140 1.37 -13.33 -14.09
CA GLU A 140 1.43 -14.61 -13.38
C GLU A 140 1.86 -14.38 -11.94
N LEU A 141 2.89 -13.56 -11.72
CA LEU A 141 3.37 -13.20 -10.39
C LEU A 141 2.29 -12.47 -9.57
N SER A 142 1.52 -11.58 -10.19
CA SER A 142 0.36 -10.93 -9.56
C SER A 142 -0.68 -11.95 -9.08
N LEU A 143 -1.06 -12.89 -9.95
CA LEU A 143 -2.02 -13.94 -9.61
C LEU A 143 -1.50 -14.85 -8.48
N TYR A 144 -0.19 -15.13 -8.42
CA TYR A 144 0.38 -15.91 -7.31
C TYR A 144 0.34 -15.15 -5.99
N THR A 145 0.90 -13.96 -5.96
CA THR A 145 1.03 -13.18 -4.73
C THR A 145 -0.35 -12.79 -4.21
N HIS A 146 -1.17 -12.14 -5.04
CA HIS A 146 -2.49 -11.66 -4.62
C HIS A 146 -3.53 -12.78 -4.55
N GLY A 147 -3.43 -13.82 -5.39
CA GLY A 147 -4.31 -14.97 -5.28
C GLY A 147 -4.10 -15.74 -3.98
N THR A 148 -2.83 -15.89 -3.54
CA THR A 148 -2.54 -16.50 -2.22
C THR A 148 -3.08 -15.65 -1.08
N CYS A 149 -2.87 -14.32 -1.12
CA CYS A 149 -3.45 -13.42 -0.12
C CYS A 149 -4.98 -13.49 -0.10
N LEU A 150 -5.63 -13.51 -1.27
CA LEU A 150 -7.09 -13.63 -1.40
C LEU A 150 -7.59 -14.91 -0.74
N VAL A 151 -6.95 -16.06 -1.01
CA VAL A 151 -7.34 -17.34 -0.38
C VAL A 151 -7.23 -17.27 1.14
N VAL A 152 -6.14 -16.70 1.68
CA VAL A 152 -5.97 -16.53 3.13
C VAL A 152 -7.06 -15.64 3.72
N PHE A 153 -7.39 -14.51 3.08
CA PHE A 153 -8.46 -13.64 3.53
C PHE A 153 -9.84 -14.29 3.42
N CYS A 154 -10.11 -15.05 2.36
CA CYS A 154 -11.35 -15.81 2.22
C CYS A 154 -11.52 -16.83 3.34
N ILE A 155 -10.45 -17.54 3.71
CA ILE A 155 -10.46 -18.48 4.85
C ILE A 155 -10.74 -17.73 6.15
N TYR A 156 -10.05 -16.62 6.40
CA TYR A 156 -10.27 -15.80 7.60
C TYR A 156 -11.72 -15.29 7.69
N ILE A 157 -12.26 -14.75 6.59
CA ILE A 157 -13.64 -14.26 6.52
C ILE A 157 -14.62 -15.42 6.76
N GLY A 158 -14.39 -16.59 6.14
CA GLY A 158 -15.25 -17.77 6.31
C GLY A 158 -15.27 -18.32 7.73
N ILE A 159 -14.12 -18.34 8.41
CA ILE A 159 -13.99 -18.90 9.76
C ILE A 159 -14.39 -17.91 10.85
N HIS A 160 -14.07 -16.63 10.69
CA HIS A 160 -14.24 -15.64 11.77
C HIS A 160 -15.41 -14.69 11.53
N THR A 161 -15.56 -14.18 10.31
CA THR A 161 -16.55 -13.14 9.99
C THR A 161 -17.94 -13.69 9.73
N VAL A 162 -18.07 -14.77 8.96
CA VAL A 162 -19.36 -15.40 8.64
C VAL A 162 -20.10 -15.91 9.88
N PRO A 163 -19.48 -16.64 10.83
CA PRO A 163 -20.22 -17.08 12.01
C PRO A 163 -20.64 -15.94 12.94
N ASN A 164 -19.89 -14.83 12.94
CA ASN A 164 -20.18 -13.66 13.77
C ASN A 164 -20.89 -12.54 12.98
N TRP A 165 -21.55 -12.89 11.87
CA TRP A 165 -22.13 -11.94 10.90
C TRP A 165 -23.07 -10.91 11.54
N THR A 166 -23.98 -11.38 12.41
CA THR A 166 -24.96 -10.52 13.07
C THR A 166 -24.28 -9.43 13.91
N GLN A 167 -23.19 -9.77 14.62
CA GLN A 167 -22.50 -8.85 15.50
C GLN A 167 -21.60 -7.87 14.73
N LEU A 168 -20.89 -8.35 13.70
CA LEU A 168 -19.89 -7.56 12.98
C LEU A 168 -20.48 -6.74 11.83
N VAL A 169 -21.53 -7.22 11.17
CA VAL A 169 -22.08 -6.62 9.95
C VAL A 169 -23.46 -6.05 10.20
N THR A 170 -24.45 -6.89 10.53
CA THR A 170 -25.86 -6.48 10.56
C THR A 170 -26.14 -5.44 11.63
N LYS A 171 -25.60 -5.64 12.85
CA LYS A 171 -25.78 -4.71 13.97
C LYS A 171 -25.20 -3.32 13.69
N SER A 172 -24.05 -3.24 13.02
CA SER A 172 -23.45 -1.94 12.67
C SER A 172 -24.30 -1.20 11.63
N ILE A 173 -24.85 -1.92 10.65
CA ILE A 173 -25.74 -1.35 9.62
C ILE A 173 -27.04 -0.84 10.25
N GLU A 174 -27.64 -1.60 11.16
CA GLU A 174 -28.88 -1.20 11.85
C GLU A 174 -28.68 0.03 12.73
N VAL A 175 -27.60 0.06 13.54
CA VAL A 175 -27.28 1.17 14.44
C VAL A 175 -27.02 2.47 13.69
N HIS A 176 -26.40 2.40 12.51
CA HIS A 176 -26.09 3.58 11.70
C HIS A 176 -27.15 3.87 10.61
N HIS A 177 -28.30 3.20 10.63
CA HIS A 177 -29.36 3.31 9.61
C HIS A 177 -28.83 3.21 8.18
N GLY A 178 -27.84 2.33 7.96
CA GLY A 178 -27.16 2.15 6.68
C GLY A 178 -27.99 1.37 5.67
N ASN A 179 -27.82 1.69 4.37
CA ASN A 179 -28.42 0.91 3.29
C ASN A 179 -27.45 -0.21 2.85
N ALA A 180 -27.84 -1.46 3.06
CA ALA A 180 -27.02 -2.63 2.73
C ALA A 180 -26.63 -2.72 1.24
N PHE A 181 -27.52 -2.32 0.32
CA PHE A 181 -27.22 -2.34 -1.12
C PHE A 181 -26.15 -1.32 -1.50
N ARG A 182 -26.18 -0.13 -0.88
CA ARG A 182 -25.16 0.90 -1.11
C ARG A 182 -23.81 0.45 -0.57
N ILE A 183 -23.80 -0.15 0.62
CA ILE A 183 -22.59 -0.70 1.25
C ILE A 183 -21.99 -1.80 0.36
N LEU A 184 -22.81 -2.73 -0.11
CA LEU A 184 -22.38 -3.79 -1.04
C LEU A 184 -21.79 -3.21 -2.33
N GLY A 185 -22.44 -2.21 -2.92
CA GLY A 185 -21.95 -1.51 -4.10
C GLY A 185 -20.59 -0.84 -3.87
N LEU A 186 -20.38 -0.20 -2.72
CA LEU A 186 -19.10 0.40 -2.35
C LEU A 186 -18.00 -0.66 -2.17
N TYR A 187 -18.29 -1.78 -1.50
CA TYR A 187 -17.33 -2.88 -1.37
C TYR A 187 -16.98 -3.50 -2.72
N PHE A 188 -17.96 -3.66 -3.62
CA PHE A 188 -17.70 -4.11 -4.99
C PHE A 188 -16.82 -3.12 -5.76
N GLY A 189 -17.06 -1.81 -5.60
CA GLY A 189 -16.22 -0.76 -6.18
C GLY A 189 -14.78 -0.83 -5.67
N ILE A 190 -14.58 -1.01 -4.36
CA ILE A 190 -13.26 -1.21 -3.75
C ILE A 190 -12.59 -2.46 -4.34
N PHE A 191 -13.31 -3.58 -4.43
CA PHE A 191 -12.79 -4.81 -5.02
C PHE A 191 -12.33 -4.62 -6.47
N ALA A 192 -13.16 -4.01 -7.32
CA ALA A 192 -12.81 -3.73 -8.72
C ALA A 192 -11.60 -2.79 -8.82
N SER A 193 -11.56 -1.73 -8.01
CA SER A 193 -10.43 -0.81 -7.94
C SER A 193 -9.14 -1.50 -7.50
N SER A 194 -9.20 -2.36 -6.48
CA SER A 194 -8.04 -3.14 -6.01
C SER A 194 -7.56 -4.14 -7.05
N PHE A 195 -8.48 -4.76 -7.81
CA PHE A 195 -8.13 -5.67 -8.90
C PHE A 195 -7.40 -4.93 -10.04
N LEU A 196 -7.91 -3.78 -10.47
CA LEU A 196 -7.24 -2.94 -11.47
C LEU A 196 -5.88 -2.45 -10.96
N HIS A 197 -5.82 -2.02 -9.70
CA HIS A 197 -4.57 -1.61 -9.05
C HIS A 197 -3.54 -2.74 -9.07
N ALA A 198 -3.94 -3.96 -8.73
CA ALA A 198 -3.08 -5.14 -8.76
C ALA A 198 -2.50 -5.44 -10.15
N ILE A 199 -3.28 -5.28 -11.22
CA ILE A 199 -2.79 -5.48 -12.60
C ILE A 199 -1.80 -4.38 -12.97
N ALA A 200 -2.19 -3.11 -12.80
CA ALA A 200 -1.36 -1.97 -13.15
C ALA A 200 -0.04 -1.95 -12.37
N TYR A 201 -0.08 -2.36 -11.10
CA TYR A 201 1.09 -2.45 -10.24
C TYR A 201 2.17 -3.38 -10.82
N TYR A 202 1.79 -4.59 -11.24
CA TYR A 202 2.75 -5.57 -11.79
C TYR A 202 3.21 -5.23 -13.21
N ASP A 203 2.40 -4.50 -13.97
CA ASP A 203 2.78 -3.98 -15.29
C ASP A 203 3.83 -2.85 -15.17
N VAL A 204 3.61 -1.92 -14.24
CA VAL A 204 4.55 -0.82 -13.98
C VAL A 204 5.87 -1.32 -13.41
N ILE A 205 5.86 -2.29 -12.49
CA ILE A 205 7.11 -2.83 -11.94
C ILE A 205 7.90 -3.62 -12.99
N ALA A 206 7.22 -4.31 -13.91
CA ALA A 206 7.87 -5.03 -15.01
C ALA A 206 8.47 -4.09 -16.06
N SER A 207 7.86 -2.94 -16.31
CA SER A 207 8.31 -1.97 -17.33
C SER A 207 9.28 -0.91 -16.79
N LEU A 208 9.09 -0.44 -15.57
CA LEU A 208 9.83 0.71 -15.00
C LEU A 208 10.61 0.38 -13.72
N GLY A 209 10.29 -0.71 -13.01
CA GLY A 209 10.96 -1.11 -11.76
C GLY A 209 10.38 -0.49 -10.48
N ALA A 210 10.90 -0.90 -9.31
CA ALA A 210 10.33 -0.63 -7.99
C ALA A 210 10.38 0.85 -7.57
N VAL A 211 11.43 1.59 -7.98
CA VAL A 211 11.58 3.00 -7.61
C VAL A 211 10.43 3.85 -8.14
N HIS A 212 9.97 3.56 -9.36
CA HIS A 212 8.86 4.28 -9.99
C HIS A 212 7.52 4.02 -9.27
N ILE A 213 7.31 2.81 -8.75
CA ILE A 213 6.14 2.47 -7.92
C ILE A 213 6.10 3.34 -6.66
N GLY A 214 7.25 3.51 -5.98
CA GLY A 214 7.34 4.40 -4.82
C GLY A 214 6.94 5.83 -5.17
N ILE A 215 7.51 6.39 -6.24
CA ILE A 215 7.21 7.75 -6.71
C ILE A 215 5.71 7.91 -7.06
N MET A 216 5.12 6.96 -7.79
CA MET A 216 3.69 6.95 -8.09
C MET A 216 2.83 6.89 -6.83
N GLY A 217 3.31 6.20 -5.79
CA GLY A 217 2.68 6.18 -4.47
C GLY A 217 2.66 7.55 -3.79
N ALA A 218 3.78 8.28 -3.83
CA ALA A 218 3.87 9.64 -3.30
C ALA A 218 2.97 10.62 -4.07
N VAL A 219 3.00 10.58 -5.41
CA VAL A 219 2.14 11.40 -6.27
C VAL A 219 0.67 11.16 -5.96
N ARG A 220 0.26 9.89 -5.84
CA ARG A 220 -1.10 9.52 -5.45
C ARG A 220 -1.52 10.18 -4.14
N SER A 221 -0.68 10.11 -3.11
CA SER A 221 -0.97 10.70 -1.79
C SER A 221 -1.19 12.22 -1.91
N VAL A 222 -0.25 12.92 -2.55
CA VAL A 222 -0.34 14.38 -2.78
C VAL A 222 -1.58 14.74 -3.58
N SER A 223 -1.93 13.98 -4.63
CA SER A 223 -3.14 14.21 -5.42
C SER A 223 -4.41 14.05 -4.60
N VAL A 224 -4.48 13.05 -3.71
CA VAL A 224 -5.64 12.85 -2.82
C VAL A 224 -5.78 13.99 -1.83
N PHE A 225 -4.67 14.46 -1.24
CA PHE A 225 -4.69 15.62 -0.35
C PHE A 225 -5.08 16.91 -1.08
N ALA A 226 -4.51 17.17 -2.26
CA ALA A 226 -4.83 18.34 -3.06
C ALA A 226 -6.29 18.35 -3.49
N ALA A 227 -6.83 17.22 -3.96
CA ALA A 227 -8.24 17.09 -4.29
C ALA A 227 -9.12 17.31 -3.04
N SER A 228 -8.74 16.73 -1.90
CA SER A 228 -9.48 16.91 -0.65
C SER A 228 -9.51 18.38 -0.23
N ALA A 229 -8.38 19.09 -0.32
CA ALA A 229 -8.31 20.51 -0.06
C ALA A 229 -9.18 21.32 -1.03
N MET A 230 -9.16 21.03 -2.33
CA MET A 230 -9.97 21.76 -3.32
C MET A 230 -11.47 21.55 -3.13
N PHE A 231 -11.92 20.32 -2.86
CA PHE A 231 -13.34 20.00 -2.76
C PHE A 231 -13.94 20.24 -1.37
N PHE A 232 -13.14 20.15 -0.31
CA PHE A 232 -13.60 20.26 1.08
C PHE A 232 -13.01 21.47 1.83
N CYS A 233 -12.40 22.43 1.11
CA CYS A 233 -11.84 23.66 1.67
C CYS A 233 -12.83 24.42 2.57
N GLU A 234 -14.12 24.35 2.26
CA GLU A 234 -15.17 25.04 3.02
C GLU A 234 -15.59 24.33 4.32
N LEU A 235 -15.21 23.06 4.53
CA LEU A 235 -15.66 22.25 5.67
C LEU A 235 -14.59 21.99 6.75
N GLN A 236 -13.29 22.11 6.47
CA GLN A 236 -12.22 21.87 7.45
C GLN A 236 -11.03 22.83 7.28
N VAL A 237 -10.96 23.84 8.17
CA VAL A 237 -9.82 24.78 8.28
C VAL A 237 -8.50 24.07 8.62
N SER A 238 -8.56 22.87 9.23
CA SER A 238 -7.40 22.07 9.63
C SER A 238 -6.65 21.37 8.48
N ILE A 239 -7.16 21.42 7.24
CA ILE A 239 -6.54 20.84 6.03
C ILE A 239 -5.87 21.94 5.18
N LEU A 240 -6.03 23.21 5.56
CA LEU A 240 -5.28 24.28 4.93
C LEU A 240 -3.82 24.11 5.34
N PHE A 241 -2.94 23.76 4.40
CA PHE A 241 -1.50 23.89 4.54
C PHE A 241 -1.23 25.22 5.25
N THR A 242 -0.69 25.15 6.46
CA THR A 242 -0.46 26.30 7.34
C THR A 242 0.31 27.38 6.59
N SER A 243 -0.40 28.29 5.93
CA SER A 243 0.10 29.60 5.57
C SER A 243 0.30 30.30 6.89
N GLY A 244 1.57 30.42 7.29
CA GLY A 244 1.96 31.17 8.46
C GLY A 244 1.31 32.54 8.48
N SER A 245 1.04 32.99 9.70
CA SER A 245 0.76 34.37 10.09
C SER A 245 -0.37 35.07 9.32
N LEU A 246 -1.51 35.24 9.97
CA LEU A 246 -2.05 36.58 10.19
C LEU A 246 -2.87 36.59 11.49
N GLN A 247 -2.59 37.64 12.25
CA GLN A 247 -2.80 37.81 13.66
C GLN A 247 -3.98 38.77 13.87
N SER A 248 -5.03 38.32 14.56
CA SER A 248 -6.03 39.14 15.31
C SER A 248 -6.87 40.15 14.49
N PRO A 249 -7.98 40.75 14.99
CA PRO A 249 -8.29 41.13 16.38
C PRO A 249 -9.09 40.08 17.17
#